data_AF-A0A6M2D120-F1
#
_entry.id   AF-A0A6M2D120-F1
#
_cell.length_a   1.000
_cell.length_b   1.000
_cell.length_c   1.000
_cell.angle_alpha   90.00
_cell.angle_beta   90.00
_cell.angle_gamma   90.00
#
_symmetry.space_group_name_H-M   'P 1'
#
loop_
_entity.id
_entity.type
_entity.pdbx_description
1 polymer ?
#
loop_
_entity_poly.entity_id
_entity_poly.type
_entity_poly.pdbx_seq_one_letter_code
_entity_poly.pdbx_strand_id
1 'polypeptide(L)'
;ITAGQAEELENLFEIGLTEAECDIVAYIGGFLLRSVLKFIDNCKSCKAVLTDSAPGKYSSLIQLKEYVKNAGNLIQPSMSVMTILMDCEKNFKTFAEMGEVMKVKKPFSSILSALQKSVKMHLGCCSLNKPTVEKLLLEKYVRTRLKIYLRQQHKHRVNGAASKTCAAANLE
;
A
#
# COMPACT_ATOMS: atom_id res chain seq x y z
N ILE A 1 -34.25 -7.28 -9.25
CA ILE A 1 -32.92 -6.67 -9.48
C ILE A 1 -32.48 -7.15 -10.85
N THR A 2 -32.53 -6.28 -11.85
CA THR A 2 -32.13 -6.61 -13.22
C THR A 2 -30.61 -6.56 -13.33
N ALA A 3 -30.03 -7.28 -14.29
CA ALA A 3 -28.57 -7.35 -14.51
C ALA A 3 -27.93 -5.95 -14.67
N GLY A 4 -28.64 -4.97 -15.21
CA GLY A 4 -28.17 -3.58 -15.33
C GLY A 4 -28.02 -2.83 -14.01
N GLN A 5 -28.78 -3.17 -12.97
CA GLN A 5 -28.61 -2.58 -11.62
C GLN A 5 -27.42 -3.19 -10.86
N ALA A 6 -26.96 -4.38 -11.24
CA ALA A 6 -25.76 -5.00 -10.66
C ALA A 6 -24.48 -4.40 -11.25
N GLU A 7 -24.44 -4.15 -12.57
CA GLU A 7 -23.32 -3.48 -13.24
C GLU A 7 -23.18 -2.00 -12.88
N GLU A 8 -24.28 -1.29 -12.59
CA GLU A 8 -24.23 0.09 -12.08
C GLU A 8 -23.66 0.16 -10.65
N LEU A 9 -23.91 -0.85 -9.80
CA LEU A 9 -23.34 -0.90 -8.44
C LEU A 9 -21.84 -1.26 -8.43
N GLU A 10 -21.37 -2.09 -9.36
CA GLU A 10 -19.94 -2.41 -9.50
C GLU A 10 -19.10 -1.21 -9.96
N ASN A 11 -19.70 -0.26 -10.68
CA ASN A 11 -19.05 0.99 -11.11
C ASN A 11 -19.14 2.15 -10.11
N LEU A 12 -19.91 2.02 -9.02
CA LEU A 12 -20.26 3.18 -8.19
C LEU A 12 -19.22 3.57 -7.13
N PHE A 13 -18.19 2.77 -6.87
CA PHE A 13 -17.09 3.16 -5.98
C PHE A 13 -15.76 2.48 -6.36
N GLU A 14 -15.20 2.75 -7.54
CA GLU A 14 -13.73 2.71 -7.62
C GLU A 14 -13.21 3.81 -6.69
N ILE A 15 -12.77 3.44 -5.50
CA ILE A 15 -12.08 4.36 -4.59
C ILE A 15 -10.82 4.82 -5.31
N GLY A 16 -10.90 5.99 -5.93
CA GLY A 16 -9.76 6.65 -6.55
C GLY A 16 -8.70 6.94 -5.50
N LEU A 17 -7.43 6.82 -5.91
CA LEU A 17 -6.33 7.35 -5.13
C LEU A 17 -6.08 8.79 -5.56
N THR A 18 -6.02 9.68 -4.58
CA THR A 18 -5.51 11.03 -4.80
C THR A 18 -4.03 11.00 -5.17
N GLU A 19 -3.52 12.08 -5.76
CA GLU A 19 -2.10 12.18 -6.10
C GLU A 19 -1.20 12.04 -4.87
N ALA A 20 -1.58 12.67 -3.75
CA ALA A 20 -0.86 12.55 -2.49
C ALA A 20 -0.86 11.10 -1.94
N GLU A 21 -1.96 10.36 -2.10
CA GLU A 21 -1.99 8.94 -1.76
C GLU A 21 -1.07 8.12 -2.67
N CYS A 22 -1.01 8.44 -3.97
CA CYS A 22 -0.08 7.78 -4.89
C CYS A 22 1.38 8.06 -4.50
N ASP A 23 1.74 9.28 -4.11
CA ASP A 23 3.07 9.63 -3.59
C ASP A 23 3.41 8.86 -2.29
N ILE A 24 2.42 8.70 -1.40
CA ILE A 24 2.57 7.90 -0.18
C ILE A 24 2.80 6.42 -0.53
N VAL A 25 2.01 5.89 -1.46
CA VAL A 25 2.14 4.51 -1.96
C VAL A 25 3.52 4.29 -2.58
N ALA A 26 4.04 5.26 -3.35
CA ALA A 26 5.37 5.18 -3.93
C ALA A 26 6.47 5.14 -2.85
N TYR A 27 6.39 6.02 -1.86
CA TYR A 27 7.34 6.04 -0.75
C TYR A 27 7.33 4.72 0.06
N ILE A 28 6.13 4.19 0.35
CA ILE A 28 6.00 2.87 0.98
C ILE A 28 6.55 1.78 0.06
N GLY A 29 6.22 1.83 -1.23
CA GLY A 29 6.68 0.90 -2.25
C GLY A 29 8.20 0.77 -2.30
N GLY A 30 8.91 1.90 -2.26
CA GLY A 30 10.37 1.92 -2.19
C GLY A 30 10.91 1.18 -0.95
N PHE A 31 10.26 1.37 0.20
CA PHE A 31 10.59 0.64 1.43
C PHE A 31 10.32 -0.87 1.32
N LEU A 32 9.21 -1.27 0.70
CA LEU A 32 8.88 -2.69 0.47
C LEU A 32 9.92 -3.33 -0.47
N LEU A 33 10.24 -2.66 -1.57
CA LEU A 33 11.20 -3.12 -2.57
C LEU A 33 12.60 -3.32 -1.97
N ARG A 34 13.01 -2.54 -0.97
CA ARG A 34 14.29 -2.78 -0.26
C ARG A 34 14.40 -4.21 0.27
N SER A 35 13.28 -4.79 0.73
CA SER A 35 13.26 -6.19 1.16
C SER A 35 13.28 -7.14 -0.03
N VAL A 36 12.45 -6.89 -1.04
CA VAL A 36 12.34 -7.73 -2.24
C VAL A 36 13.68 -7.83 -2.98
N LEU A 37 14.39 -6.71 -3.16
CA LEU A 37 15.67 -6.64 -3.86
C LEU A 37 16.77 -7.46 -3.17
N LYS A 38 16.68 -7.71 -1.86
CA LYS A 38 17.62 -8.58 -1.15
C LYS A 38 17.46 -10.06 -1.50
N PHE A 39 16.29 -10.47 -2.02
CA PHE A 39 16.00 -11.87 -2.33
C PHE A 39 16.28 -12.27 -3.78
N ILE A 40 16.41 -11.31 -4.70
CA ILE A 40 16.55 -11.60 -6.14
C ILE A 40 18.01 -11.85 -6.58
N ASP A 41 18.90 -12.17 -5.64
CA ASP A 41 20.32 -12.52 -5.85
C ASP A 41 21.06 -11.68 -6.90
N ASN A 42 20.97 -10.34 -6.78
CA ASN A 42 21.59 -9.39 -7.69
C ASN A 42 21.20 -9.52 -9.18
N CYS A 43 20.07 -10.15 -9.48
CA CYS A 43 19.54 -10.25 -10.84
C CYS A 43 19.26 -8.85 -11.41
N LYS A 44 20.17 -8.36 -12.27
CA LYS A 44 20.13 -6.99 -12.83
C LYS A 44 18.85 -6.71 -13.61
N SER A 45 18.36 -7.69 -14.38
CA SER A 45 17.12 -7.55 -15.14
C SER A 45 15.90 -7.42 -14.24
N CYS A 46 15.78 -8.24 -13.19
CA CYS A 46 14.68 -8.11 -12.22
C CYS A 46 14.76 -6.78 -11.47
N LYS A 47 15.96 -6.33 -11.08
CA LYS A 47 16.14 -5.02 -10.45
C LYS A 47 15.67 -3.89 -11.37
N ALA A 48 16.07 -3.90 -12.64
CA ALA A 48 15.70 -2.87 -13.61
C ALA A 48 14.18 -2.80 -13.86
N VAL A 49 13.47 -3.93 -13.77
CA VAL A 49 12.01 -3.96 -13.92
C VAL A 49 11.28 -3.51 -12.65
N LEU A 50 11.91 -3.64 -11.48
CA LEU A 50 11.29 -3.30 -10.19
C LEU A 50 11.53 -1.85 -9.76
N THR A 51 12.60 -1.22 -10.25
CA THR A 51 13.01 0.12 -9.81
C THR A 51 13.28 1.03 -10.98
N ASP A 52 12.90 2.30 -10.84
CA ASP A 52 13.31 3.36 -11.76
C ASP A 52 14.60 4.04 -11.28
N SER A 53 15.39 4.53 -12.23
CA SER A 53 16.64 5.26 -11.98
C SER A 53 16.44 6.75 -11.78
N ALA A 54 15.28 7.27 -12.18
CA ALA A 54 14.93 8.68 -12.12
C ALA A 54 13.60 8.88 -11.37
N PRO A 55 13.37 10.06 -10.81
CA PRO A 55 12.09 10.40 -10.22
C PRO A 55 10.96 10.32 -11.25
N GLY A 56 9.93 9.53 -10.95
CA GLY A 56 8.73 9.37 -11.78
C GLY A 56 7.57 10.26 -11.33
N LYS A 57 6.37 10.00 -11.88
CA LYS A 57 5.13 10.74 -11.62
C LYS A 57 4.77 10.88 -10.13
N TYR A 58 5.06 9.85 -9.33
CA TYR A 58 4.66 9.77 -7.91
C TYR A 58 5.88 9.86 -6.96
N SER A 59 6.89 10.63 -7.34
CA SER A 59 8.17 10.69 -6.62
C SER A 59 8.28 11.84 -5.62
N SER A 60 7.27 12.72 -5.54
CA SER A 60 7.34 13.97 -4.77
C SER A 60 7.69 13.73 -3.30
N LEU A 61 7.02 12.76 -2.66
CA LEU A 61 7.29 12.44 -1.26
C LEU A 61 8.67 11.77 -1.08
N ILE A 62 9.10 10.96 -2.04
CA ILE A 62 10.43 10.32 -1.99
C ILE A 62 11.51 11.40 -2.05
N GLN A 63 11.40 12.34 -2.99
CA GLN A 63 12.31 13.48 -3.11
C GLN A 63 12.32 14.35 -1.84
N LEU A 64 11.14 14.62 -1.26
CA LEU A 64 11.02 15.39 -0.03
C LEU A 64 11.66 14.68 1.18
N LYS A 65 11.61 13.35 1.23
CA LYS A 65 12.19 12.55 2.32
C LYS A 65 13.67 12.23 2.12
N GLU A 66 14.24 12.62 0.99
CA GLU A 66 15.65 12.39 0.73
C GLU A 66 16.52 13.37 1.52
N TYR A 67 17.37 12.83 2.40
CA TYR A 67 18.20 13.65 3.29
C TYR A 67 19.19 14.54 2.52
N VAL A 68 19.80 13.99 1.47
CA VAL A 68 20.64 14.74 0.53
C VAL A 68 19.91 14.76 -0.81
N LYS A 69 19.53 15.94 -1.28
CA LYS A 69 18.82 16.11 -2.56
C LYS A 69 19.59 15.40 -3.69
N ASN A 70 18.89 14.56 -4.45
CA ASN A 70 19.41 13.84 -5.61
C ASN A 70 20.49 12.79 -5.30
N ALA A 71 20.60 12.31 -4.06
CA ALA A 71 21.57 11.27 -3.72
C ALA A 71 21.19 9.88 -4.26
N GLY A 72 19.93 9.67 -4.64
CA GLY A 72 19.43 8.37 -5.12
C GLY A 72 19.41 7.29 -4.03
N ASN A 73 19.32 7.68 -2.76
CA ASN A 73 19.40 6.76 -1.62
C ASN A 73 18.07 6.04 -1.36
N LEU A 74 16.96 6.67 -1.76
CA LEU A 74 15.63 6.08 -1.63
C LEU A 74 15.25 5.38 -2.95
N ILE A 75 14.72 4.17 -2.82
CA ILE A 75 14.33 3.36 -3.97
C ILE A 75 13.08 3.98 -4.61
N GLN A 76 13.19 4.28 -5.91
CA GLN A 76 12.06 4.64 -6.75
C GLN A 76 11.44 3.35 -7.31
N PRO A 77 10.18 2.99 -6.97
CA PRO A 77 9.49 1.88 -7.62
C PRO A 77 9.31 2.18 -9.11
N SER A 78 9.39 1.14 -9.94
CA SER A 78 9.01 1.28 -11.34
C SER A 78 7.51 1.53 -11.49
N MET A 79 7.09 2.09 -12.62
CA MET A 79 5.66 2.27 -12.92
C MET A 79 4.86 0.96 -12.86
N SER A 80 5.43 -0.18 -13.27
CA SER A 80 4.76 -1.48 -13.15
C SER A 80 4.53 -1.88 -11.69
N VAL A 81 5.49 -1.62 -10.81
CA VAL A 81 5.31 -1.82 -9.37
C VAL A 81 4.28 -0.84 -8.81
N MET A 82 4.29 0.41 -9.27
CA MET A 82 3.33 1.43 -8.85
C MET A 82 1.89 1.03 -9.18
N THR A 83 1.61 0.57 -10.40
CA THR A 83 0.27 0.12 -10.79
C THR A 83 -0.23 -0.98 -9.84
N ILE A 84 0.60 -1.98 -9.57
CA ILE A 84 0.26 -3.08 -8.64
C ILE A 84 -0.02 -2.55 -7.23
N LEU A 85 0.83 -1.67 -6.71
CA LEU A 85 0.66 -1.13 -5.36
C LEU A 85 -0.56 -0.20 -5.24
N MET A 86 -0.89 0.55 -6.30
CA MET A 86 -2.10 1.35 -6.37
C MET A 86 -3.34 0.46 -6.35
N ASP A 87 -3.37 -0.60 -7.15
CA ASP A 87 -4.48 -1.56 -7.14
C ASP A 87 -4.64 -2.23 -5.77
N CYS A 88 -3.53 -2.58 -5.13
CA CYS A 88 -3.52 -3.08 -3.76
C CYS A 88 -4.09 -2.08 -2.75
N GLU A 89 -3.79 -0.78 -2.88
CA GLU A 89 -4.30 0.27 -1.98
C GLU A 89 -5.79 0.54 -2.21
N LYS A 90 -6.24 0.60 -3.47
CA LYS A 90 -7.67 0.70 -3.80
C LYS A 90 -8.46 -0.40 -3.10
N ASN A 91 -8.06 -1.66 -3.32
CA ASN A 91 -8.70 -2.82 -2.69
C ASN A 91 -8.64 -2.76 -1.15
N PHE A 92 -7.48 -2.40 -0.58
CA PHE A 92 -7.35 -2.29 0.88
C PHE A 92 -8.25 -1.21 1.46
N LYS A 93 -8.38 -0.05 0.81
CA LYS A 93 -9.30 1.01 1.23
C LYS A 93 -10.74 0.52 1.22
N THR A 94 -11.16 -0.21 0.19
CA THR A 94 -12.49 -0.85 0.15
C THR A 94 -12.72 -1.74 1.37
N PHE A 95 -11.77 -2.61 1.71
CA PHE A 95 -11.86 -3.44 2.93
C PHE A 95 -11.96 -2.61 4.22
N ALA A 96 -11.19 -1.52 4.29
CA ALA A 96 -11.14 -0.65 5.46
C ALA A 96 -12.45 0.13 5.66
N GLU A 97 -13.04 0.64 4.58
CA GLU A 97 -14.29 1.41 4.57
C GLU A 97 -15.51 0.54 4.88
N MET A 98 -15.53 -0.70 4.38
CA MET A 98 -16.58 -1.69 4.73
C MET A 98 -16.46 -2.18 6.20
N GLY A 99 -15.38 -1.80 6.91
CA GLY A 99 -15.09 -2.24 8.26
C GLY A 99 -14.72 -3.72 8.37
N GLU A 100 -14.41 -4.37 7.25
CA GLU A 100 -14.17 -5.81 7.17
C GLU A 100 -12.83 -6.21 7.81
N VAL A 101 -11.83 -5.31 7.77
CA VAL A 101 -10.49 -5.57 8.34
C VAL A 101 -10.55 -6.00 9.82
N MET A 102 -11.48 -5.45 10.59
CA MET A 102 -11.62 -5.74 12.02
C MET A 102 -12.60 -6.89 12.32
N LYS A 103 -13.44 -7.28 11.36
CA LYS A 103 -14.45 -8.34 11.52
C LYS A 103 -13.88 -9.73 11.21
N VAL A 104 -12.87 -9.80 10.35
CA VAL A 104 -12.26 -11.07 9.96
C VAL A 104 -11.35 -11.64 11.06
N LYS A 105 -11.49 -12.94 11.34
CA LYS A 105 -10.70 -13.65 12.37
C LYS A 105 -9.19 -13.69 12.08
N LYS A 106 -8.81 -13.70 10.79
CA LYS A 106 -7.42 -13.77 10.33
C LYS A 106 -7.15 -12.68 9.27
N PRO A 107 -7.04 -11.41 9.67
CA PRO A 107 -7.02 -10.27 8.73
C PRO A 107 -5.88 -10.34 7.72
N PHE A 108 -4.69 -10.77 8.14
CA PHE A 108 -3.57 -10.93 7.22
C PHE A 108 -3.86 -11.92 6.09
N SER A 109 -4.28 -13.15 6.40
CA SER A 109 -4.50 -14.17 5.37
C SER A 109 -5.73 -13.88 4.52
N SER A 110 -6.78 -13.30 5.09
CA SER A 110 -8.01 -12.96 4.36
C SER A 110 -7.74 -11.86 3.33
N ILE A 111 -7.08 -10.77 3.73
CA ILE A 111 -6.74 -9.66 2.83
C ILE A 111 -5.73 -10.12 1.78
N LEU A 112 -4.70 -10.88 2.18
CA LEU A 112 -3.72 -11.41 1.23
C LEU A 112 -4.39 -12.27 0.16
N SER A 113 -5.28 -13.18 0.57
CA SER A 113 -6.01 -14.04 -0.38
C SER A 113 -6.93 -13.24 -1.29
N ALA A 114 -7.56 -12.17 -0.79
CA ALA A 114 -8.38 -11.30 -1.62
C ALA A 114 -7.54 -10.54 -2.66
N LEU A 115 -6.43 -9.93 -2.25
CA LEU A 115 -5.54 -9.21 -3.17
C LEU A 115 -4.92 -10.14 -4.22
N GLN A 116 -4.59 -11.38 -3.86
CA GLN A 116 -4.12 -12.37 -4.83
C GLN A 116 -5.15 -12.71 -5.91
N LYS A 117 -6.45 -12.52 -5.64
CA LYS A 117 -7.54 -12.75 -6.61
C LYS A 117 -7.86 -11.50 -7.43
N SER A 118 -7.75 -10.32 -6.82
CA SER A 118 -8.18 -9.06 -7.46
C SER A 118 -7.06 -8.30 -8.16
N VAL A 119 -5.80 -8.47 -7.75
CA VAL A 119 -4.67 -7.72 -8.29
C VAL A 119 -3.93 -8.55 -9.33
N LYS A 120 -3.80 -7.99 -10.54
CA LYS A 120 -3.04 -8.63 -11.62
C LYS A 120 -1.55 -8.34 -11.47
N MET A 121 -0.78 -9.37 -11.11
CA MET A 121 0.67 -9.26 -10.99
C MET A 121 1.33 -9.36 -12.37
N HIS A 122 1.55 -8.21 -13.02
CA HIS A 122 2.25 -8.11 -14.29
C HIS A 122 3.66 -7.52 -14.09
N LEU A 123 4.51 -8.28 -13.41
CA LEU A 123 5.94 -7.94 -13.27
C LEU A 123 6.75 -8.63 -14.37
N GLY A 124 7.56 -7.87 -15.11
CA GLY A 124 8.51 -8.39 -16.11
C GLY A 124 9.77 -9.05 -15.51
N CYS A 125 9.65 -9.63 -14.30
CA CYS A 125 10.75 -10.37 -13.68
C CYS A 125 11.01 -11.69 -14.42
N CYS A 126 12.24 -12.20 -14.35
CA CYS A 126 12.56 -13.51 -14.92
C CYS A 126 11.76 -14.63 -14.24
N SER A 127 11.53 -15.73 -14.96
CA SER A 127 10.72 -16.86 -14.49
C SER A 127 11.19 -17.44 -13.15
N LEU A 128 12.51 -17.41 -12.88
CA LEU A 128 13.10 -17.86 -11.62
C LEU A 128 12.65 -17.00 -10.42
N ASN A 129 12.70 -15.68 -10.56
CA ASN A 129 12.44 -14.75 -9.46
C ASN A 129 10.98 -14.32 -9.36
N LYS A 130 10.22 -14.38 -10.47
CA LYS A 130 8.85 -13.87 -10.55
C LYS A 130 7.94 -14.38 -9.42
N PRO A 131 7.82 -15.69 -9.14
CA PRO A 131 6.93 -16.17 -8.08
C PRO A 131 7.31 -15.63 -6.69
N THR A 132 8.61 -15.58 -6.41
CA THR A 132 9.14 -15.09 -5.13
C THR A 132 8.91 -13.59 -4.96
N VAL A 133 9.17 -12.81 -6.01
CA VAL A 133 8.97 -11.35 -6.02
C VAL A 133 7.51 -11.00 -5.80
N GLU A 134 6.60 -11.62 -6.55
CA GLU A 134 5.16 -11.35 -6.45
C GLU A 134 4.61 -11.67 -5.07
N LYS A 135 4.96 -12.86 -4.55
CA LYS A 135 4.59 -13.28 -3.20
C LYS A 135 5.11 -12.30 -2.14
N LEU A 136 6.40 -12.00 -2.17
CA LEU A 136 7.03 -11.13 -1.18
C LEU A 136 6.45 -9.71 -1.22
N LEU A 137 6.21 -9.16 -2.41
CA LEU A 137 5.64 -7.83 -2.57
C LEU A 137 4.26 -7.74 -1.91
N LEU A 138 3.36 -8.68 -2.22
CA LEU A 138 2.02 -8.71 -1.64
C LEU A 138 2.04 -8.96 -0.13
N GLU A 139 2.80 -9.93 0.35
CA GLU A 139 2.89 -10.22 1.79
C GLU A 139 3.42 -9.02 2.58
N LYS A 140 4.46 -8.37 2.07
CA LYS A 140 5.06 -7.19 2.70
C LYS A 140 4.11 -6.01 2.65
N TYR A 141 3.40 -5.81 1.55
CA TYR A 141 2.37 -4.80 1.43
C TYR A 141 1.28 -4.99 2.49
N VAL A 142 0.61 -6.16 2.52
CA VAL A 142 -0.50 -6.43 3.45
C VAL A 142 -0.05 -6.27 4.90
N ARG A 143 1.13 -6.82 5.25
CA ARG A 143 1.67 -6.70 6.60
C ARG A 143 1.92 -5.25 6.99
N THR A 144 2.49 -4.46 6.10
CA THR A 144 2.81 -3.05 6.36
C THR A 144 1.53 -2.23 6.47
N ARG A 145 0.59 -2.42 5.55
CA ARG A 145 -0.66 -1.67 5.51
C ARG A 145 -1.58 -1.97 6.69
N LEU A 146 -1.67 -3.23 7.11
CA LEU A 146 -2.36 -3.62 8.34
C LEU A 146 -1.77 -2.95 9.58
N LYS A 147 -0.43 -2.93 9.72
CA LYS A 147 0.22 -2.24 10.84
C LYS A 147 -0.11 -0.74 10.86
N ILE A 148 -0.11 -0.09 9.70
CA ILE A 148 -0.48 1.33 9.56
C ILE A 148 -1.94 1.53 9.97
N TYR A 149 -2.85 0.72 9.43
CA TYR A 149 -4.28 0.80 9.73
C TYR A 149 -4.56 0.62 11.23
N LEU A 150 -4.02 -0.41 11.86
CA LEU A 150 -4.21 -0.67 13.29
C LEU A 150 -3.67 0.49 14.17
N ARG A 151 -2.53 1.08 13.79
CA ARG A 151 -1.99 2.27 14.48
C ARG A 151 -2.91 3.48 14.33
N GLN A 152 -3.51 3.69 13.15
CA GLN A 152 -4.48 4.77 12.93
C GLN A 152 -5.73 4.54 13.79
N GLN A 153 -6.28 3.33 13.79
CA GLN A 153 -7.45 2.98 14.63
C GLN A 153 -7.18 3.19 16.12
N HIS A 154 -6.00 2.80 16.61
CA HIS A 154 -5.61 3.06 18.00
C HIS A 154 -5.55 4.56 18.32
N LYS A 155 -4.94 5.37 17.45
CA LYS A 155 -4.88 6.84 17.64
C LYS A 155 -6.27 7.47 17.69
N HIS A 156 -7.18 7.05 16.81
CA HIS A 156 -8.56 7.56 16.83
C HIS A 156 -9.29 7.20 18.14
N ARG A 157 -9.11 5.98 18.66
CA ARG A 157 -9.68 5.57 19.96
C ARG A 157 -9.13 6.39 21.13
N VAL A 158 -7.81 6.62 21.17
CA VAL A 158 -7.18 7.41 22.24
C VAL A 158 -7.62 8.86 22.19
N ASN A 159 -7.67 9.50 21.02
CA ASN A 159 -8.13 10.89 20.90
C ASN A 159 -9.62 11.04 21.28
N GLY A 160 -10.45 10.07 20.91
CA GLY A 160 -11.86 10.05 21.33
C GLY A 160 -12.05 9.87 22.84
N ALA A 161 -11.15 9.15 23.50
CA ALA A 161 -11.15 8.99 24.96
C ALA A 161 -10.57 10.21 25.70
N ALA A 162 -9.51 10.83 25.16
CA ALA A 162 -8.86 12.00 25.76
C ALA A 162 -9.73 13.27 25.73
N SER A 163 -10.69 13.36 24.80
CA SER A 163 -11.60 14.51 24.71
C SER A 163 -12.66 14.56 25.82
N LYS A 164 -12.68 13.61 26.77
CA LYS A 164 -13.62 13.57 27.90
C LYS A 164 -13.02 14.01 29.25
N THR A 165 -11.81 14.56 29.32
CA THR A 165 -11.12 14.77 30.61
C THR A 165 -10.49 16.14 30.84
N CYS A 166 -11.03 17.22 30.26
CA CYS A 166 -10.62 18.60 30.58
C CYS A 166 -11.79 19.57 30.84
N ALA A 167 -12.88 19.09 31.43
CA ALA A 167 -14.02 19.94 31.82
C ALA A 167 -14.51 19.61 33.23
N ALA A 168 -13.60 19.63 34.22
CA ALA A 168 -13.94 19.73 35.65
C ALA A 168 -12.65 19.87 36.48
N ALA A 169 -11.99 21.01 36.39
CA ALA A 169 -11.15 21.50 37.47
C ALA A 169 -11.50 22.98 37.61
N ASN A 170 -12.61 23.24 38.31
CA ASN A 170 -12.92 24.57 38.81
C ASN A 170 -11.72 25.01 39.66
N LEU A 171 -11.04 26.06 39.20
CA LEU A 171 -10.18 26.85 40.05
C LEU A 171 -11.11 27.69 40.94
N GLU A 172 -11.26 27.26 42.19
CA GLU A 172 -11.62 28.15 43.30
C GLU A 172 -10.46 29.10 43.62
#